data_AF-A0A969SXD8-F1
#
_entry.id   AF-A0A969SXD8-F1
#
_cell.length_a   1.000
_cell.length_b   1.000
_cell.length_c   1.000
_cell.angle_alpha   90.00
_cell.angle_beta   90.00
_cell.angle_gamma   90.00
#
_symmetry.space_group_name_H-M   'P 1'
#
loop_
_entity.id
_entity.type
_entity.pdbx_description
1 polymer ?
#
loop_
_entity_poly.entity_id
_entity_poly.type
_entity_poly.pdbx_seq_one_letter_code
_entity_poly.pdbx_strand_id
1 'polypeptide(L)'
;MLAGVTMKVADATPPNRRERQNGAAARSQPADDDVDRHRRFGCLSVTAAGCGLTDAHVYRWDEFNREGARFNTPLREGEPVSICFNALETTDLQVKELADTECATLGKVAEWADDRFGICPLLTPNESVFTCRDALPAGMEAPGVLLPRDVEQTP
;
A
#
# COMPACT_ATOMS: atom_id res chain seq x y z
N MET A 1 62.49 -9.80 6.78
CA MET A 1 62.15 -8.67 5.89
C MET A 1 60.63 -8.75 5.66
N LEU A 2 59.72 -8.32 6.54
CA LEU A 2 59.38 -6.98 7.06
C LEU A 2 59.12 -5.93 5.96
N ALA A 3 57.87 -5.84 5.51
CA ALA A 3 57.29 -4.63 4.92
C ALA A 3 55.83 -4.53 5.37
N GLY A 4 55.58 -3.67 6.37
CA GLY A 4 54.26 -3.34 6.88
C GLY A 4 53.58 -2.27 6.02
N VAL A 5 52.28 -2.40 5.82
CA VAL A 5 51.43 -1.37 5.21
C VAL A 5 50.58 -0.75 6.31
N THR A 6 50.86 0.52 6.62
CA THR A 6 50.07 1.36 7.52
C THR A 6 48.90 1.97 6.76
N MET A 7 47.67 1.56 7.07
CA MET A 7 46.46 2.25 6.61
C MET A 7 46.16 3.44 7.53
N LYS A 8 45.98 4.60 6.89
CA LYS A 8 45.75 5.91 7.51
C LYS A 8 44.24 6.05 7.78
N VAL A 9 43.86 6.13 9.04
CA VAL A 9 42.48 6.40 9.48
C VAL A 9 42.17 7.88 9.18
N ALA A 10 41.14 8.13 8.38
CA ALA A 10 40.65 9.48 8.11
C ALA A 10 39.66 9.89 9.22
N ASP A 11 39.95 11.02 9.86
CA ASP A 11 39.10 11.73 10.81
C ASP A 11 37.72 12.06 10.18
N ALA A 12 36.68 11.40 10.66
CA ALA A 12 35.29 11.78 10.40
C ALA A 12 34.86 12.82 11.44
N THR A 13 34.84 14.09 11.04
CA THR A 13 34.26 15.20 11.81
C THR A 13 32.73 15.04 11.85
N PRO A 14 32.08 14.99 13.03
CA PRO A 14 30.62 14.93 13.10
C PRO A 14 29.99 16.31 12.79
N PRO A 15 28.89 16.37 12.02
CA PRO A 15 28.21 17.63 11.76
C PRO A 15 27.52 18.19 13.01
N ASN A 16 27.64 19.50 13.14
CA ASN A 16 27.24 20.37 14.23
C ASN A 16 25.73 20.32 14.52
N ARG A 17 25.35 19.96 15.75
CA ARG A 17 23.95 19.74 16.20
C ARG A 17 23.18 21.03 16.55
N ARG A 18 23.74 22.23 16.34
CA ARG A 18 23.22 23.49 16.93
C ARG A 18 22.52 24.47 15.98
N GLU A 19 22.40 24.19 14.68
CA GLU A 19 21.80 25.16 13.73
C GLU A 19 20.36 24.87 13.26
N ARG A 20 19.70 23.80 13.73
CA ARG A 20 18.31 23.48 13.32
C ARG A 20 17.21 23.98 14.28
N GLN A 21 17.47 24.95 15.14
CA GLN A 21 16.45 25.46 16.09
C GLN A 21 15.95 26.90 15.82
N ASN A 22 16.50 27.63 14.84
CA ASN A 22 16.14 29.04 14.61
C ASN A 22 15.55 29.29 13.22
N GLY A 23 14.56 28.49 12.83
CA GLY A 23 13.82 28.60 11.56
C GLY A 23 12.31 28.53 11.76
N ALA A 24 11.80 29.23 12.77
CA ALA A 24 10.38 29.47 12.94
C ALA A 24 10.03 30.83 12.32
N ALA A 25 9.54 30.84 11.08
CA ALA A 25 8.64 31.87 10.57
C ALA A 25 8.04 31.42 9.22
N ALA A 26 6.71 31.53 9.12
CA ALA A 26 5.90 31.40 7.91
C ALA A 26 5.71 29.99 7.32
N ARG A 27 4.98 29.13 8.05
CA ARG A 27 3.97 28.30 7.39
C ARG A 27 2.63 29.00 7.55
N SER A 28 2.18 29.62 6.47
CA SER A 28 0.77 29.88 6.20
C SER A 28 0.02 28.56 6.37
N GLN A 29 -0.80 28.50 7.42
CA GLN A 29 -1.80 27.46 7.58
C GLN A 29 -2.79 27.61 6.41
N PRO A 30 -2.95 26.60 5.53
CA PRO A 30 -4.16 26.55 4.71
C PRO A 30 -5.32 26.40 5.68
N ALA A 31 -6.34 27.23 5.47
CA ALA A 31 -7.56 27.28 6.27
C ALA A 31 -8.13 25.87 6.48
N ASP A 32 -8.22 25.48 7.75
CA ASP A 32 -9.17 24.49 8.22
C ASP A 32 -10.58 25.06 7.95
N ASP A 33 -11.15 24.73 6.78
CA ASP A 33 -12.54 25.04 6.45
C ASP A 33 -13.47 24.14 7.31
N ASP A 34 -14.01 24.77 8.35
CA ASP A 34 -15.43 24.72 8.75
C ASP A 34 -16.04 23.34 9.09
N VAL A 35 -15.45 22.61 10.04
CA VAL A 35 -16.14 21.55 10.81
C VAL A 35 -16.44 22.03 12.24
N ASP A 36 -17.03 23.23 12.40
CA ASP A 36 -17.62 23.62 13.70
C ASP A 36 -18.77 24.63 13.57
N ARG A 37 -19.70 24.39 12.65
CA ARG A 37 -21.06 24.97 12.67
C ARG A 37 -22.05 24.05 13.40
N HIS A 38 -21.66 23.49 14.55
CA HIS A 38 -22.55 22.66 15.38
C HIS A 38 -22.73 23.17 16.82
N ARG A 39 -22.27 24.38 17.14
CA ARG A 39 -22.30 24.90 18.51
C ARG A 39 -23.54 25.67 18.97
N ARG A 40 -24.65 25.62 18.24
CA ARG A 40 -25.96 26.08 18.74
C ARG A 40 -27.07 25.34 18.01
N PHE A 41 -27.52 24.22 18.54
CA PHE A 41 -28.91 23.73 18.53
C PHE A 41 -28.83 22.24 18.89
N GLY A 42 -29.35 21.91 20.07
CA GLY A 42 -29.41 20.55 20.54
C GLY A 42 -30.16 19.66 19.55
N CYS A 43 -29.43 18.73 18.96
CA CYS A 43 -29.94 17.46 18.49
C CYS A 43 -28.82 16.45 18.72
N LEU A 44 -29.00 15.62 19.75
CA LEU A 44 -28.26 14.39 19.98
C LEU A 44 -28.58 13.43 18.83
N SER A 45 -27.94 13.62 17.69
CA SER A 45 -28.04 12.74 16.53
C SER A 45 -27.06 11.60 16.73
N VAL A 46 -27.55 10.45 17.21
CA VAL A 46 -26.84 9.17 17.10
C VAL A 46 -26.83 8.79 15.61
N THR A 47 -25.82 9.26 14.87
CA THR A 47 -25.58 8.78 13.52
C THR A 47 -24.96 7.39 13.62
N ALA A 48 -25.76 6.37 13.36
CA ALA A 48 -25.31 5.02 13.14
C ALA A 48 -24.49 4.96 11.83
N ALA A 49 -23.21 5.31 11.91
CA ALA A 49 -22.23 4.99 10.88
C ALA A 49 -21.94 3.48 10.92
N GLY A 50 -22.86 2.67 10.39
CA GLY A 50 -22.78 1.21 10.42
C GLY A 50 -23.10 0.52 9.09
N CYS A 51 -23.28 1.28 8.01
CA CYS A 51 -23.47 0.75 6.66
C CYS A 51 -22.36 1.29 5.75
N GLY A 52 -21.12 0.92 6.04
CA GLY A 52 -19.98 1.24 5.19
C GLY A 52 -19.69 0.07 4.27
N LEU A 53 -19.80 0.27 2.96
CA LEU A 53 -19.12 -0.57 1.99
C LEU A 53 -17.65 -0.60 2.41
N THR A 54 -17.09 -1.81 2.53
CA THR A 54 -15.73 -1.99 3.07
C THR A 54 -14.71 -1.74 1.98
N ASP A 55 -13.64 -1.02 2.33
CA ASP A 55 -12.51 -0.78 1.44
C ASP A 55 -11.82 -2.09 1.02
N ALA A 56 -11.11 -2.02 -0.11
CA ALA A 56 -10.24 -3.09 -0.54
C ALA A 56 -9.14 -3.36 0.49
N HIS A 57 -8.87 -4.64 0.74
CA HIS A 57 -7.89 -5.06 1.74
C HIS A 57 -7.18 -6.34 1.33
N VAL A 58 -5.99 -6.53 1.89
CA VAL A 58 -5.22 -7.76 1.74
C VAL A 58 -5.89 -8.84 2.57
N TYR A 59 -6.28 -9.92 1.92
CA TYR A 59 -7.00 -11.01 2.56
C TYR A 59 -6.10 -12.19 2.84
N ARG A 60 -6.14 -12.67 4.08
CA ARG A 60 -5.43 -13.88 4.52
C ARG A 60 -6.37 -14.72 5.36
N TRP A 61 -6.77 -15.87 4.84
CA TRP A 61 -7.81 -16.71 5.46
C TRP A 61 -7.52 -17.11 6.92
N ASP A 62 -6.24 -17.16 7.34
CA ASP A 62 -5.81 -17.53 8.69
C ASP A 62 -5.29 -16.36 9.54
N GLU A 63 -5.44 -15.10 9.11
CA GLU A 63 -4.93 -13.95 9.88
C GLU A 63 -5.57 -13.79 11.26
N PHE A 64 -6.83 -14.22 11.39
CA PHE A 64 -7.57 -14.16 12.65
C PHE A 64 -7.42 -15.44 13.48
N ASN A 65 -6.83 -16.50 12.93
CA ASN A 65 -6.59 -17.73 13.66
C ASN A 65 -5.33 -17.59 14.53
N ARG A 66 -5.51 -17.23 15.80
CA ARG A 66 -4.42 -17.07 16.78
C ARG A 66 -3.59 -18.33 17.02
N GLU A 67 -4.15 -19.50 16.72
CA GLU A 67 -3.48 -20.80 16.84
C GLU A 67 -2.75 -21.17 15.53
N GLY A 68 -2.96 -20.41 14.45
CA GLY A 68 -2.35 -20.63 13.16
C GLY A 68 -0.87 -20.27 13.16
N ALA A 69 -0.05 -21.09 12.49
CA ALA A 69 1.39 -20.86 12.37
C ALA A 69 1.77 -19.55 11.65
N ARG A 70 0.81 -18.92 10.96
CA ARG A 70 0.99 -17.66 10.21
C ARG A 70 0.32 -16.46 10.88
N PHE A 71 -0.21 -16.63 12.09
CA PHE A 71 -0.82 -15.53 12.84
C PHE A 71 0.16 -14.35 12.97
N ASN A 72 -0.27 -13.16 12.58
CA ASN A 72 0.51 -11.93 12.65
C ASN A 72 1.92 -12.05 12.02
N THR A 73 2.06 -12.87 10.98
CA THR A 73 3.33 -13.08 10.28
C THR A 73 3.33 -12.24 8.99
N PRO A 74 4.42 -11.53 8.66
CA PRO A 74 4.52 -10.77 7.42
C PRO A 74 4.39 -11.68 6.17
N LEU A 75 4.18 -11.07 5.01
CA LEU A 75 4.18 -11.78 3.73
C LEU A 75 5.51 -12.52 3.53
N ARG A 76 5.47 -13.74 3.01
CA ARG A 76 6.68 -14.53 2.70
C ARG A 76 6.93 -14.56 1.20
N GLU A 77 8.20 -14.74 0.82
CA GLU A 77 8.54 -14.96 -0.58
C GLU A 77 7.81 -16.18 -1.16
N GLY A 78 7.23 -16.00 -2.34
CA GLY A 78 6.48 -17.03 -3.06
C GLY A 78 5.01 -17.19 -2.63
N GLU A 79 4.56 -16.49 -1.58
CA GLU A 79 3.13 -16.45 -1.25
C GLU A 79 2.39 -15.47 -2.17
N PRO A 80 1.19 -15.85 -2.68
CA PRO A 80 0.37 -14.93 -3.44
C PRO A 80 -0.24 -13.87 -2.50
N VAL A 81 -0.41 -12.66 -3.03
CA VAL A 81 -1.17 -11.58 -2.38
C VAL A 81 -2.59 -11.64 -2.91
N SER A 82 -3.54 -12.00 -2.05
CA SER A 82 -4.96 -11.94 -2.35
C SER A 82 -5.52 -10.60 -1.86
N ILE A 83 -6.24 -9.90 -2.73
CA ILE A 83 -6.93 -8.65 -2.39
C ILE A 83 -8.41 -8.84 -2.57
N CYS A 84 -9.17 -8.64 -1.50
CA CYS A 84 -10.62 -8.64 -1.51
C CYS A 84 -11.14 -7.21 -1.67
N PHE A 85 -12.05 -7.00 -2.62
CA PHE A 85 -12.59 -5.67 -2.92
C PHE A 85 -14.04 -5.71 -3.40
N ASN A 86 -14.66 -4.53 -3.39
CA ASN A 86 -15.98 -4.31 -3.97
C ASN A 86 -15.83 -3.45 -5.23
N ALA A 87 -16.20 -4.00 -6.39
CA ALA A 87 -16.07 -3.32 -7.68
C ALA A 87 -16.96 -2.06 -7.83
N LEU A 88 -17.90 -1.82 -6.90
CA LEU A 88 -18.72 -0.60 -6.88
C LEU A 88 -17.93 0.61 -6.36
N GLU A 89 -16.98 0.40 -5.45
CA GLU A 89 -16.25 1.47 -4.74
C GLU A 89 -14.74 1.44 -5.02
N THR A 90 -14.20 0.31 -5.45
CA THR A 90 -12.77 0.12 -5.70
C THR A 90 -12.50 -0.13 -7.18
N THR A 91 -11.48 0.56 -7.71
CA THR A 91 -10.96 0.40 -9.07
C THR A 91 -9.78 -0.58 -9.12
N ASP A 92 -9.55 -1.21 -10.27
CA ASP A 92 -8.43 -2.13 -10.48
C ASP A 92 -7.07 -1.47 -10.22
N LEU A 93 -6.95 -0.16 -10.48
CA LEU A 93 -5.73 0.60 -10.18
C LEU A 93 -5.44 0.65 -8.67
N GLN A 94 -6.47 0.87 -7.85
CA GLN A 94 -6.32 0.88 -6.39
C GLN A 94 -5.98 -0.52 -5.87
N VAL A 95 -6.60 -1.56 -6.44
CA VAL A 95 -6.28 -2.97 -6.13
C VAL A 95 -4.81 -3.26 -6.45
N LYS A 96 -4.34 -2.84 -7.62
CA LYS A 96 -2.95 -3.02 -8.03
C LYS A 96 -1.96 -2.25 -7.15
N GLU A 97 -2.27 -1.02 -6.78
CA GLU A 97 -1.44 -0.20 -5.90
C GLU A 97 -1.30 -0.83 -4.51
N LEU A 98 -2.39 -1.39 -3.98
CA LEU A 98 -2.36 -2.14 -2.73
C LEU A 98 -1.50 -3.41 -2.85
N ALA A 99 -1.60 -4.14 -3.96
CA ALA A 99 -0.76 -5.31 -4.21
C ALA A 99 0.73 -4.95 -4.31
N ASP A 100 1.05 -3.86 -5.02
CA ASP A 100 2.41 -3.35 -5.14
C ASP A 100 2.97 -2.92 -3.79
N THR A 101 2.16 -2.28 -2.95
CA THR A 101 2.55 -1.89 -1.59
C THR A 101 2.94 -3.11 -0.75
N GLU A 102 2.18 -4.20 -0.84
CA GLU A 102 2.51 -5.44 -0.15
C GLU A 102 3.74 -6.13 -0.72
N CYS A 103 3.85 -6.27 -2.05
CA CYS A 103 5.03 -6.88 -2.66
C CYS A 103 6.31 -6.05 -2.48
N ALA A 104 6.20 -4.73 -2.33
CA ALA A 104 7.32 -3.85 -2.05
C ALA A 104 7.96 -4.14 -0.69
N THR A 105 7.23 -4.70 0.27
CA THR A 105 7.81 -5.18 1.55
C THR A 105 8.88 -6.26 1.35
N LEU A 106 8.81 -6.98 0.21
CA LEU A 106 9.77 -7.99 -0.22
C LEU A 106 10.78 -7.46 -1.26
N GLY A 107 10.73 -6.17 -1.61
CA GLY A 107 11.53 -5.59 -2.70
C GLY A 107 11.12 -6.09 -4.09
N LYS A 108 9.86 -6.51 -4.25
CA LYS A 108 9.29 -7.08 -5.48
C LYS A 108 8.14 -6.22 -6.01
N VAL A 109 7.65 -6.54 -7.21
CA VAL A 109 6.50 -5.90 -7.86
C VAL A 109 5.37 -6.91 -7.98
N ALA A 110 4.12 -6.45 -7.83
CA ALA A 110 2.96 -7.32 -8.01
C ALA A 110 2.68 -7.57 -9.49
N GLU A 111 2.60 -8.85 -9.87
CA GLU A 111 2.11 -9.30 -11.17
C GLU A 111 0.73 -9.95 -10.97
N TRP A 112 -0.27 -9.46 -11.70
CA TRP A 112 -1.62 -10.04 -11.66
C TRP A 112 -1.58 -11.49 -12.12
N ALA A 113 -2.24 -12.37 -11.37
CA ALA A 113 -2.24 -13.81 -11.61
C ALA A 113 -3.63 -14.35 -11.94
N ASP A 114 -4.67 -13.94 -11.21
CA ASP A 114 -6.03 -14.46 -11.37
C ASP A 114 -7.07 -13.54 -10.71
N ASP A 115 -8.33 -13.65 -11.12
CA ASP A 115 -9.47 -13.02 -10.44
C ASP A 115 -10.52 -14.08 -10.08
N ARG A 116 -11.01 -14.03 -8.84
CA ARG A 116 -11.93 -15.03 -8.29
C ARG A 116 -13.11 -14.34 -7.61
N PHE A 117 -14.18 -15.10 -7.41
CA PHE A 117 -15.39 -14.63 -6.76
C PHE A 117 -15.82 -15.61 -5.67
N GLY A 118 -16.26 -15.08 -4.52
CA GLY A 118 -16.84 -15.88 -3.43
C GLY A 118 -15.85 -16.52 -2.46
N ILE A 119 -14.55 -16.27 -2.60
CA ILE A 119 -13.54 -16.59 -1.57
C ILE A 119 -13.52 -15.51 -0.48
N CYS A 120 -13.69 -14.27 -0.90
CA CYS A 120 -13.70 -13.10 -0.04
C CYS A 120 -15.01 -12.96 0.76
N PRO A 121 -15.01 -12.14 1.83
CA PRO A 121 -16.22 -11.82 2.59
C PRO A 121 -17.34 -11.23 1.74
N LEU A 122 -18.58 -11.35 2.22
CA LEU A 122 -19.78 -10.94 1.48
C LEU A 122 -19.79 -9.46 1.05
N LEU A 123 -19.13 -8.58 1.80
CA LEU A 123 -19.06 -7.14 1.48
C LEU A 123 -18.03 -6.79 0.40
N THR A 124 -17.06 -7.68 0.16
CA THR A 124 -15.94 -7.53 -0.79
C THR A 124 -15.80 -8.79 -1.64
N PRO A 125 -16.83 -9.18 -2.41
CA PRO A 125 -16.92 -10.54 -2.94
C PRO A 125 -15.95 -10.85 -4.09
N ASN A 126 -15.28 -9.83 -4.65
CA ASN A 126 -14.27 -9.98 -5.69
C ASN A 126 -12.90 -10.16 -5.05
N GLU A 127 -12.13 -11.09 -5.59
CA GLU A 127 -10.75 -11.36 -5.21
C GLU A 127 -9.85 -11.14 -6.44
N SER A 128 -8.80 -10.33 -6.31
CA SER A 128 -7.70 -10.32 -7.26
C SER A 128 -6.46 -10.91 -6.62
N VAL A 129 -5.82 -11.84 -7.32
CA VAL A 129 -4.65 -12.58 -6.86
C VAL A 129 -3.42 -12.07 -7.60
N PHE A 130 -2.38 -11.75 -6.84
CA PHE A 130 -1.11 -11.28 -7.36
C PHE A 130 0.02 -12.19 -6.92
N THR A 131 1.03 -12.33 -7.77
CA THR A 131 2.31 -12.95 -7.41
C THR A 131 3.38 -11.86 -7.32
N CYS A 132 4.18 -11.88 -6.27
CA CYS A 132 5.30 -10.95 -6.15
C CYS A 132 6.49 -11.46 -6.97
N ARG A 133 6.92 -10.67 -7.97
CA ARG A 133 8.04 -11.00 -8.85
C ARG A 133 9.13 -9.94 -8.78
N ASP A 134 10.34 -10.32 -9.18
CA ASP A 134 11.42 -9.35 -9.25
C ASP A 134 11.04 -8.25 -10.23
N ALA A 135 11.25 -6.99 -9.82
CA ALA A 135 11.09 -5.87 -10.74
C ALA A 135 11.99 -6.15 -11.94
N LEU A 136 11.41 -6.23 -13.15
CA LEU A 136 12.25 -6.27 -14.34
C LEU A 136 13.23 -5.10 -14.28
N PRO A 137 14.51 -5.29 -14.66
CA PRO A 137 15.46 -4.21 -14.66
C PRO A 137 14.89 -3.07 -15.51
N ALA A 138 14.90 -1.84 -14.97
CA ALA A 138 14.23 -0.64 -15.49
C ALA A 138 14.69 -0.15 -16.88
N GLY A 139 15.32 -1.01 -17.68
CA GLY A 139 15.70 -0.78 -19.08
C GLY A 139 15.29 -1.91 -20.05
N MET A 140 14.56 -2.93 -19.59
CA MET A 140 13.85 -3.85 -20.48
C MET A 140 12.38 -3.44 -20.49
N GLU A 141 12.06 -2.49 -21.38
CA GLU A 141 10.69 -2.16 -21.75
C GLU A 141 9.98 -3.48 -22.11
N ALA A 142 8.88 -3.79 -21.41
CA ALA A 142 8.12 -5.00 -21.69
C ALA A 142 7.70 -4.99 -23.17
N PRO A 143 8.05 -6.02 -23.97
CA PRO A 143 7.63 -6.08 -25.36
C PRO A 143 6.10 -6.20 -25.40
N GLY A 144 5.43 -5.08 -25.65
CA GLY A 144 4.04 -5.01 -26.06
C GLY A 144 3.05 -5.66 -25.10
N VAL A 145 2.78 -5.02 -23.96
CA VAL A 145 1.40 -5.00 -23.48
C VAL A 145 0.61 -4.22 -24.52
N LEU A 146 0.09 -4.95 -25.53
CA LEU A 146 -1.05 -4.50 -26.29
C LEU A 146 -2.17 -4.33 -25.25
N LEU A 147 -2.33 -3.11 -24.76
CA LEU A 147 -3.60 -2.69 -24.19
C LEU A 147 -4.66 -3.10 -25.21
N PRO A 148 -5.71 -3.87 -24.85
CA PRO A 148 -6.82 -4.11 -25.74
C PRO A 148 -7.40 -2.74 -26.09
N ARG A 149 -7.09 -2.30 -27.32
CA ARG A 149 -7.71 -1.14 -27.93
C ARG A 149 -9.19 -1.45 -28.05
N ASP A 150 -10.00 -0.53 -27.55
CA ASP A 150 -11.32 -0.26 -28.07
C ASP A 150 -12.20 -1.51 -28.24
N VAL A 151 -12.75 -2.02 -27.14
CA VAL A 151 -14.06 -2.69 -27.23
C VAL A 151 -15.08 -1.59 -27.53
N GLU A 152 -15.08 -1.16 -28.78
CA GLU A 152 -16.19 -0.52 -29.46
C GLU A 152 -17.33 -1.56 -29.50
N GLN A 153 -18.12 -1.64 -28.43
CA GLN A 153 -19.43 -2.27 -28.47
C GLN A 153 -20.46 -1.19 -28.78
N THR A 154 -20.65 -0.98 -30.09
CA THR A 154 -21.86 -0.42 -30.72
C THR A 154 -22.63 -1.61 -31.32
N PRO A 155 -23.97 -1.63 -31.44
CA PRO A 155 -24.96 -0.55 -31.25
C PRO A 155 -25.89 -0.67 -30.03
#